data_AF-C5BT55-F1
#
_entry.id   AF-C5BT55-F1
#
_cell.length_a   1.000
_cell.length_b   1.000
_cell.length_c   1.000
_cell.angle_alpha   90.00
_cell.angle_beta   90.00
_cell.angle_gamma   90.00
#
_symmetry.space_group_name_H-M   'P 1'
#
loop_
_entity.id
_entity.type
_entity.pdbx_description
1 polymer ?
#
loop_
_entity_poly.entity_id
_entity_poly.type
_entity_poly.pdbx_seq_one_letter_code
_entity_poly.pdbx_strand_id
1 'polypeptide(L)'
;MTFSTTAMSMESKLTSIIYQHLTGFEIKCIKDMGLFPFGTSSTLVRDLMDDLQAFAEKDPAAGGRLDLLLENSSSFLAIVYYRIAHFFWLAGAHEPGMEHLAVRISEVSKRTLGIDIHHAARIGKRFVLDHAFGTVIGETCCIGKDCYILGGVILGAYGISGNASNKRHPTLGDRVQIGSNARLLGPIDIGDDVFISPNCVVTKSIPAGTRVSIVNQIQINKSHLPAQPPFTKVYGSLVHQNEVVLLCNGFTRLSASIVDNNHTEISAINVIPQSSHEHVVVLKMELVEDIDHSSYAEPLHLQLKDDGHEITLISPPQLTHMLRNMTINAKGRLNESA
;
A
#
# COMPACT_ATOMS: atom_id res chain seq x y z
N MET A 1 -13.38 52.48 -10.80
CA MET A 1 -14.13 51.41 -10.12
C MET A 1 -13.24 50.19 -10.07
N THR A 2 -12.57 49.97 -8.95
CA THR A 2 -11.78 48.78 -8.68
C THR A 2 -12.75 47.67 -8.25
N PHE A 3 -12.91 46.64 -9.08
CA PHE A 3 -13.62 45.43 -8.67
C PHE A 3 -12.77 44.73 -7.59
N SER A 4 -13.17 44.89 -6.34
CA SER A 4 -12.68 44.07 -5.23
C SER A 4 -13.41 42.72 -5.31
N THR A 5 -12.82 41.75 -6.00
CA THR A 5 -13.21 40.34 -5.87
C THR A 5 -12.79 39.86 -4.49
N THR A 6 -13.71 39.88 -3.52
CA THR A 6 -13.51 39.20 -2.24
C THR A 6 -13.27 37.72 -2.52
N ALA A 7 -12.06 37.23 -2.24
CA ALA A 7 -11.72 35.82 -2.36
C ALA A 7 -12.70 34.99 -1.51
N MET A 8 -13.33 33.98 -2.12
CA MET A 8 -14.21 33.06 -1.40
C MET A 8 -13.43 32.28 -0.33
N SER A 9 -14.04 32.07 0.84
CA SER A 9 -13.45 31.22 1.88
C SER A 9 -13.32 29.77 1.40
N MET A 10 -12.40 29.00 1.99
CA MET A 10 -12.18 27.60 1.59
C MET A 10 -13.43 26.72 1.79
N GLU A 11 -14.15 26.95 2.90
CA GLU A 11 -15.43 26.30 3.15
C GLU A 11 -16.48 26.65 2.09
N SER A 12 -16.49 27.89 1.59
CA SER A 12 -17.39 28.30 0.51
C SER A 12 -17.03 27.60 -0.81
N LYS A 13 -15.73 27.47 -1.11
CA LYS A 13 -15.24 26.71 -2.27
C LYS A 13 -15.62 25.22 -2.18
N LEU A 14 -15.35 24.59 -1.03
CA LEU A 14 -15.72 23.20 -0.78
C LEU A 14 -17.23 22.97 -0.93
N THR A 15 -18.03 23.87 -0.35
CA THR A 15 -19.49 23.85 -0.49
C THR A 15 -19.92 23.94 -1.95
N SER A 16 -19.29 24.80 -2.74
CA SER A 16 -19.56 24.91 -4.19
C SER A 16 -19.24 23.60 -4.91
N ILE A 17 -18.13 22.95 -4.60
CA ILE A 17 -17.74 21.66 -5.20
C ILE A 17 -18.76 20.58 -4.84
N ILE A 18 -19.15 20.48 -3.57
CA ILE A 18 -20.22 19.56 -3.14
C ILE A 18 -21.47 19.75 -4.01
N TYR A 19 -21.93 20.99 -4.20
CA TYR A 19 -23.13 21.25 -5.01
C TYR A 19 -22.96 20.91 -6.50
N GLN A 20 -21.77 21.09 -7.08
CA GLN A 20 -21.51 20.73 -8.48
C GLN A 20 -21.60 19.22 -8.74
N HIS A 21 -21.33 18.40 -7.71
CA HIS A 21 -21.35 16.94 -7.81
C HIS A 21 -22.67 16.30 -7.37
N LEU A 22 -23.69 17.11 -7.06
CA LEU A 22 -25.03 16.67 -6.68
C LEU A 22 -26.07 17.01 -7.75
N THR A 23 -27.05 16.14 -7.91
CA THR A 23 -28.23 16.37 -8.74
C THR A 23 -29.20 17.35 -8.08
N GLY A 24 -30.05 18.01 -8.87
CA GLY A 24 -31.07 18.91 -8.33
C GLY A 24 -32.01 18.25 -7.30
N PHE A 25 -32.25 16.95 -7.43
CA PHE A 25 -33.03 16.16 -6.46
C PHE A 25 -32.28 15.98 -5.13
N GLU A 26 -30.99 15.60 -5.17
CA GLU A 26 -30.17 15.46 -3.95
C GLU A 26 -30.01 16.81 -3.23
N ILE A 27 -29.82 17.89 -3.98
CA ILE A 27 -29.79 19.26 -3.46
C ILE A 27 -31.11 19.62 -2.77
N LYS A 28 -32.25 19.25 -3.38
CA LYS A 28 -33.57 19.46 -2.79
C LYS A 28 -33.72 18.67 -1.48
N CYS A 29 -33.32 17.41 -1.44
CA CYS A 29 -33.36 16.60 -0.21
C CYS A 29 -32.53 17.22 0.92
N ILE A 30 -31.31 17.69 0.63
CA ILE A 30 -30.47 18.38 1.62
C ILE A 30 -31.15 19.65 2.14
N LYS A 31 -31.82 20.41 1.26
CA LYS A 31 -32.59 21.61 1.64
C LYS A 31 -33.77 21.26 2.53
N ASP A 32 -34.56 20.27 2.14
CA ASP A 32 -35.78 19.85 2.85
C ASP A 32 -35.43 19.31 4.27
N MET A 33 -34.25 18.73 4.45
CA MET A 33 -33.72 18.30 5.75
C MET A 33 -33.27 19.46 6.66
N GLY A 34 -33.41 20.72 6.24
CA GLY A 34 -33.01 21.88 7.04
C GLY A 34 -31.50 22.06 7.19
N LEU A 35 -30.71 21.38 6.35
CA LEU A 35 -29.25 21.43 6.34
C LEU A 35 -28.72 22.54 5.44
N PHE A 36 -29.61 23.43 4.96
CA PHE A 36 -29.28 24.55 4.10
C PHE A 36 -29.23 25.89 4.87
N PRO A 37 -28.25 26.76 4.58
CA PRO A 37 -27.06 26.46 3.79
C PRO A 37 -26.26 25.38 4.51
N PHE A 38 -25.36 24.68 3.80
CA PHE A 38 -24.17 24.19 4.48
C PHE A 38 -23.50 25.43 5.08
N GLY A 39 -23.96 25.88 6.25
CA GLY A 39 -23.24 26.82 7.03
C GLY A 39 -21.86 26.20 7.21
N THR A 40 -20.85 27.04 7.19
CA THR A 40 -19.49 26.71 7.63
C THR A 40 -19.45 25.90 8.94
N SER A 41 -20.55 25.91 9.72
CA SER A 41 -20.78 25.12 10.94
C SER A 41 -21.40 23.71 10.77
N SER A 42 -21.76 23.22 9.58
CA SER A 42 -22.29 21.84 9.44
C SER A 42 -21.21 20.81 9.81
N THR A 43 -21.59 19.68 10.40
CA THR A 43 -20.63 18.63 10.78
C THR A 43 -19.91 18.06 9.56
N LEU A 44 -20.63 17.90 8.44
CA LEU A 44 -20.08 17.41 7.17
C LEU A 44 -18.96 18.31 6.61
N VAL A 45 -19.21 19.63 6.51
CA VAL A 45 -18.20 20.57 5.99
C VAL A 45 -16.98 20.60 6.91
N ARG A 46 -17.19 20.58 8.23
CA ARG A 46 -16.09 20.52 9.20
C ARG A 46 -15.25 19.25 9.04
N ASP A 47 -15.90 18.09 8.93
CA ASP A 47 -15.19 16.81 8.74
C ASP A 47 -14.40 16.78 7.42
N LEU A 48 -14.98 17.32 6.34
CA LEU A 48 -14.28 17.44 5.05
C LEU A 48 -13.14 18.45 5.07
N MET A 49 -13.27 19.55 5.80
CA MET A 49 -12.17 20.50 6.02
C MET A 49 -11.05 19.87 6.85
N ASP A 50 -11.38 19.10 7.89
CA ASP A 50 -10.42 18.34 8.69
C ASP A 50 -9.67 17.30 7.82
N ASP A 51 -10.37 16.60 6.92
CA ASP A 51 -9.78 15.65 5.97
C ASP A 51 -8.87 16.37 4.95
N LEU A 52 -9.30 17.50 4.39
CA LEU A 52 -8.52 18.30 3.42
C LEU A 52 -7.24 18.86 4.05
N GLN A 53 -7.36 19.39 5.26
CA GLN A 53 -6.24 19.91 6.03
C GLN A 53 -5.23 18.80 6.33
N ALA A 54 -5.70 17.64 6.80
CA ALA A 54 -4.85 16.50 7.06
C ALA A 54 -4.15 15.99 5.79
N PHE A 55 -4.82 16.02 4.64
CA PHE A 55 -4.21 15.64 3.37
C PHE A 55 -3.10 16.63 3.00
N ALA A 56 -3.34 17.94 3.03
CA ALA A 56 -2.33 18.93 2.70
C ALA A 56 -1.12 18.96 3.66
N GLU A 57 -1.34 18.60 4.93
CA GLU A 57 -0.27 18.46 5.92
C GLU A 57 0.64 17.26 5.65
N LYS A 58 0.06 16.14 5.20
CA LYS A 58 0.76 14.87 5.08
C LYS A 58 1.31 14.62 3.66
N ASP A 59 0.72 15.21 2.63
CA ASP A 59 1.21 15.14 1.24
C ASP A 59 2.24 16.25 0.95
N PRO A 60 3.52 15.92 0.75
CA PRO A 60 4.54 16.92 0.41
C PRO A 60 4.27 17.63 -0.92
N ALA A 61 3.58 16.99 -1.88
CA ALA A 61 3.31 17.56 -3.20
C ALA A 61 2.27 18.70 -3.13
N ALA A 62 1.35 18.63 -2.17
CA ALA A 62 0.42 19.71 -1.89
C ALA A 62 1.12 20.97 -1.34
N GLY A 63 2.24 20.80 -0.63
CA GLY A 63 2.99 21.92 -0.03
C GLY A 63 2.13 22.77 0.90
N GLY A 64 1.16 22.15 1.61
CA GLY A 64 0.20 22.84 2.47
C GLY A 64 -0.91 23.61 1.74
N ARG A 65 -0.99 23.54 0.40
CA ARG A 65 -2.01 24.27 -0.39
C ARG A 65 -3.33 23.50 -0.49
N LEU A 66 -4.29 23.90 0.35
CA LEU A 66 -5.63 23.30 0.40
C LEU A 66 -6.40 23.45 -0.93
N ASP A 67 -6.27 24.61 -1.57
CA ASP A 67 -6.94 24.94 -2.83
C ASP A 67 -6.52 24.00 -3.97
N LEU A 68 -5.23 23.69 -4.05
CA LEU A 68 -4.70 22.77 -5.06
C LEU A 68 -5.31 21.37 -4.93
N LEU A 69 -5.37 20.83 -3.71
CA LEU A 69 -6.00 19.54 -3.45
C LEU A 69 -7.51 19.59 -3.69
N LEU A 70 -8.17 20.62 -3.20
CA LEU A 70 -9.61 20.78 -3.32
C LEU A 70 -10.07 20.81 -4.79
N GLU A 71 -9.34 21.53 -5.64
CA GLU A 71 -9.73 21.75 -7.05
C GLU A 71 -9.27 20.62 -7.99
N ASN A 72 -8.20 19.88 -7.64
CA ASN A 72 -7.54 18.97 -8.59
C ASN A 72 -7.39 17.51 -8.10
N SER A 73 -7.62 17.22 -6.81
CA SER A 73 -7.39 15.87 -6.28
C SER A 73 -8.62 14.98 -6.45
N SER A 74 -8.53 14.00 -7.35
CA SER A 74 -9.54 12.92 -7.43
C SER A 74 -9.61 12.09 -6.15
N SER A 75 -8.49 11.98 -5.42
CA SER A 75 -8.43 11.30 -4.13
C SER A 75 -9.27 12.02 -3.07
N PHE A 76 -9.14 13.35 -2.97
CA PHE A 76 -9.97 14.13 -2.06
C PHE A 76 -11.44 14.17 -2.50
N LEU A 77 -11.70 14.28 -3.80
CA LEU A 77 -13.07 14.25 -4.33
C LEU A 77 -13.79 12.93 -3.98
N ALA A 78 -13.09 11.79 -3.96
CA ALA A 78 -13.68 10.53 -3.51
C ALA A 78 -14.09 10.56 -2.02
N ILE A 79 -13.32 11.24 -1.17
CA ILE A 79 -13.69 11.46 0.24
C ILE A 79 -14.92 12.35 0.34
N VAL A 80 -15.04 13.40 -0.49
CA VAL A 80 -16.26 14.22 -0.60
C VAL A 80 -17.47 13.35 -0.91
N TYR A 81 -17.40 12.52 -1.96
CA TYR A 81 -18.49 11.59 -2.32
C TYR A 81 -18.83 10.64 -1.17
N TYR A 82 -17.83 10.02 -0.54
CA TYR A 82 -18.06 9.11 0.57
C TYR A 82 -18.75 9.80 1.75
N ARG A 83 -18.27 10.97 2.19
CA ARG A 83 -18.81 11.68 3.35
C ARG A 83 -20.27 12.09 3.11
N ILE A 84 -20.61 12.52 1.89
CA ILE A 84 -21.99 12.80 1.49
C ILE A 84 -22.84 11.52 1.46
N ALA A 85 -22.33 10.45 0.84
CA ALA A 85 -23.07 9.19 0.76
C ALA A 85 -23.32 8.59 2.16
N HIS A 86 -22.32 8.63 3.03
CA HIS A 86 -22.42 8.21 4.42
C HIS A 86 -23.42 9.08 5.20
N PHE A 87 -23.45 10.39 4.94
CA PHE A 87 -24.44 11.28 5.52
C PHE A 87 -25.89 10.83 5.19
N PHE A 88 -26.19 10.57 3.91
CA PHE A 88 -27.50 10.06 3.51
C PHE A 88 -27.79 8.66 4.04
N TRP A 89 -26.78 7.80 4.14
CA TRP A 89 -26.92 6.48 4.73
C TRP A 89 -27.39 6.57 6.19
N LEU A 90 -26.77 7.44 6.99
CA LEU A 90 -27.17 7.66 8.38
C LEU A 90 -28.58 8.28 8.49
N ALA A 91 -28.94 9.18 7.57
CA ALA A 91 -30.28 9.75 7.52
C ALA A 91 -31.37 8.70 7.16
N GLY A 92 -31.00 7.65 6.41
CA GLY A 92 -31.90 6.54 6.05
C GLY A 92 -32.51 5.80 7.23
N ALA A 93 -31.85 5.82 8.40
CA ALA A 93 -32.40 5.28 9.64
C ALA A 93 -33.69 5.99 10.10
N HIS A 94 -33.93 7.21 9.63
CA HIS A 94 -35.08 8.04 10.02
C HIS A 94 -35.98 8.39 8.82
N GLU A 95 -35.42 8.44 7.60
CA GLU A 95 -36.11 8.86 6.39
C GLU A 95 -36.02 7.79 5.28
N PRO A 96 -37.12 7.05 5.01
CA PRO A 96 -37.15 6.02 3.98
C PRO A 96 -36.72 6.54 2.60
N GLY A 97 -35.83 5.82 1.94
CA GLY A 97 -35.34 6.15 0.59
C GLY A 97 -34.01 6.91 0.55
N MET A 98 -33.48 7.40 1.67
CA MET A 98 -32.15 8.02 1.70
C MET A 98 -31.02 7.01 1.46
N GLU A 99 -31.22 5.74 1.80
CA GLU A 99 -30.28 4.65 1.47
C GLU A 99 -30.06 4.53 -0.04
N HIS A 100 -31.10 4.71 -0.85
CA HIS A 100 -30.96 4.68 -2.31
C HIS A 100 -30.12 5.85 -2.84
N LEU A 101 -30.19 7.02 -2.19
CA LEU A 101 -29.32 8.16 -2.51
C LEU A 101 -27.87 7.86 -2.11
N ALA A 102 -27.65 7.31 -0.92
CA ALA A 102 -26.32 6.89 -0.47
C ALA A 102 -25.66 5.91 -1.46
N VAL A 103 -26.41 4.88 -1.88
CA VAL A 103 -25.97 3.91 -2.90
C VAL A 103 -25.64 4.61 -4.22
N ARG A 104 -26.52 5.49 -4.71
CA ARG A 104 -26.31 6.21 -5.96
C ARG A 104 -25.04 7.05 -5.93
N ILE A 105 -24.82 7.81 -4.85
CA ILE A 105 -23.68 8.71 -4.70
C ILE A 105 -22.36 7.91 -4.64
N SER A 106 -22.32 6.81 -3.88
CA SER A 106 -21.19 5.88 -3.88
C SER A 106 -20.90 5.32 -5.28
N GLU A 107 -21.94 4.92 -6.03
CA GLU A 107 -21.79 4.37 -7.38
C GLU A 107 -21.28 5.41 -8.38
N VAL A 108 -21.63 6.70 -8.23
CA VAL A 108 -21.07 7.78 -9.07
C VAL A 108 -19.56 7.90 -8.83
N SER A 109 -19.11 7.93 -7.57
CA SER A 109 -17.67 7.95 -7.24
C SER A 109 -16.95 6.76 -7.85
N LYS A 110 -17.51 5.55 -7.68
CA LYS A 110 -16.92 4.32 -8.22
C LYS A 110 -16.77 4.36 -9.75
N ARG A 111 -17.81 4.77 -10.47
CA ARG A 111 -17.82 4.78 -11.94
C ARG A 111 -16.95 5.87 -12.54
N THR A 112 -16.87 7.03 -11.89
CA THR A 112 -16.15 8.20 -12.42
C THR A 112 -14.70 8.26 -11.97
N LEU A 113 -14.40 7.84 -10.75
CA LEU A 113 -13.07 7.96 -10.14
C LEU A 113 -12.33 6.61 -10.01
N GLY A 114 -13.03 5.48 -10.15
CA GLY A 114 -12.43 4.15 -9.93
C GLY A 114 -12.11 3.87 -8.46
N ILE A 115 -12.80 4.53 -7.54
CA ILE A 115 -12.59 4.44 -6.08
C ILE A 115 -13.90 3.99 -5.44
N ASP A 116 -13.87 2.83 -4.80
CA ASP A 116 -15.06 2.17 -4.25
C ASP A 116 -15.06 2.21 -2.73
N ILE A 117 -15.75 3.19 -2.15
CA ILE A 117 -15.95 3.29 -0.70
C ILE A 117 -17.43 3.09 -0.43
N HIS A 118 -17.76 2.01 0.27
CA HIS A 118 -19.13 1.70 0.62
C HIS A 118 -19.70 2.78 1.56
N HIS A 119 -20.87 3.33 1.24
CA HIS A 119 -21.52 4.39 2.02
C HIS A 119 -21.75 4.02 3.49
N ALA A 120 -21.97 2.75 3.81
CA ALA A 120 -22.13 2.27 5.19
C ALA A 120 -20.81 2.12 5.99
N ALA A 121 -19.64 2.20 5.34
CA ALA A 121 -18.36 2.14 6.04
C ALA A 121 -18.24 3.30 7.03
N ARG A 122 -17.59 3.06 8.17
CA ARG A 122 -17.43 4.08 9.22
C ARG A 122 -15.98 4.55 9.23
N ILE A 123 -15.73 5.79 8.80
CA ILE A 123 -14.38 6.35 8.70
C ILE A 123 -14.25 7.55 9.63
N GLY A 124 -13.23 7.55 10.48
CA GLY A 124 -12.91 8.64 11.40
C GLY A 124 -12.49 9.91 10.68
N LYS A 125 -12.31 11.00 11.45
CA LYS A 125 -11.88 12.31 10.94
C LYS A 125 -10.41 12.31 10.52
N ARG A 126 -10.01 13.31 9.74
CA ARG A 126 -8.62 13.52 9.27
C ARG A 126 -8.11 12.32 8.47
N PHE A 127 -9.02 11.68 7.73
CA PHE A 127 -8.72 10.52 6.91
C PHE A 127 -8.08 10.98 5.60
N VAL A 128 -6.93 10.41 5.29
CA VAL A 128 -6.22 10.69 4.05
C VAL A 128 -6.24 9.44 3.18
N LEU A 129 -6.79 9.58 1.99
CA LEU A 129 -6.66 8.63 0.91
C LEU A 129 -5.85 9.31 -0.19
N ASP A 130 -4.70 8.76 -0.51
CA ASP A 130 -3.75 9.35 -1.43
C ASP A 130 -3.47 8.41 -2.60
N HIS A 131 -3.31 8.98 -3.80
CA HIS A 131 -3.28 8.22 -5.06
C HIS A 131 -4.41 7.20 -5.19
N ALA A 132 -5.60 7.57 -4.74
CA ALA A 132 -6.70 6.70 -4.31
C ALA A 132 -7.19 5.63 -5.31
N PHE A 133 -6.86 5.74 -6.59
CA PHE A 133 -7.36 4.89 -7.66
C PHE A 133 -7.24 3.39 -7.34
N GLY A 134 -8.29 2.61 -7.62
CA GLY A 134 -8.33 1.17 -7.39
C GLY A 134 -8.56 0.75 -5.93
N THR A 135 -8.76 1.70 -5.02
CA THR A 135 -9.07 1.41 -3.61
C THR A 135 -10.49 0.86 -3.45
N VAL A 136 -10.64 -0.15 -2.59
CA VAL A 136 -11.94 -0.74 -2.21
C VAL A 136 -12.07 -0.79 -0.69
N ILE A 137 -13.09 -0.13 -0.12
CA ILE A 137 -13.42 -0.13 1.30
C ILE A 137 -14.83 -0.69 1.49
N GLY A 138 -14.93 -1.89 2.08
CA GLY A 138 -16.19 -2.61 2.20
C GLY A 138 -17.17 -2.09 3.26
N GLU A 139 -18.42 -2.57 3.17
CA GLU A 139 -19.59 -2.12 3.95
C GLU A 139 -19.35 -2.02 5.46
N THR A 140 -18.76 -3.06 6.05
CA THR A 140 -18.60 -3.18 7.51
C THR A 140 -17.21 -2.74 7.99
N CYS A 141 -16.46 -2.03 7.15
CA CYS A 141 -15.20 -1.42 7.53
C CYS A 141 -15.43 -0.37 8.63
N CYS A 142 -14.53 -0.37 9.61
CA CYS A 142 -14.42 0.71 10.58
C CYS A 142 -12.97 1.20 10.52
N ILE A 143 -12.77 2.49 10.33
CA ILE A 143 -11.45 3.13 10.23
C ILE A 143 -11.39 4.24 11.26
N GLY A 144 -10.36 4.22 12.10
CA GLY A 144 -10.11 5.25 13.11
C GLY A 144 -9.79 6.61 12.52
N LYS A 145 -9.41 7.53 13.41
CA LYS A 145 -9.00 8.89 13.06
C LYS A 145 -7.57 8.87 12.53
N ASP A 146 -7.23 9.89 11.73
CA ASP A 146 -5.85 10.15 11.33
C ASP A 146 -5.17 9.06 10.48
N CYS A 147 -5.94 8.12 9.95
CA CYS A 147 -5.41 7.08 9.07
C CYS A 147 -4.96 7.66 7.71
N TYR A 148 -3.91 7.08 7.14
CA TYR A 148 -3.38 7.42 5.82
C TYR A 148 -3.31 6.15 4.96
N ILE A 149 -4.03 6.12 3.85
CA ILE A 149 -4.12 4.96 2.98
C ILE A 149 -3.70 5.37 1.56
N LEU A 150 -2.83 4.57 0.94
CA LEU A 150 -2.45 4.74 -0.46
C LEU A 150 -3.38 4.00 -1.43
N GLY A 151 -3.28 4.34 -2.72
CA GLY A 151 -4.03 3.72 -3.82
C GLY A 151 -3.94 2.20 -3.91
N GLY A 152 -4.99 1.61 -4.49
CA GLY A 152 -5.08 0.16 -4.73
C GLY A 152 -5.31 -0.69 -3.48
N VAL A 153 -5.48 -0.08 -2.30
CA VAL A 153 -5.72 -0.81 -1.06
C VAL A 153 -7.10 -1.44 -1.05
N ILE A 154 -7.19 -2.69 -0.60
CA ILE A 154 -8.45 -3.42 -0.46
C ILE A 154 -8.68 -3.74 1.02
N LEU A 155 -9.73 -3.16 1.60
CA LEU A 155 -10.28 -3.52 2.90
C LEU A 155 -11.54 -4.38 2.66
N GLY A 156 -11.32 -5.67 2.47
CA GLY A 156 -12.29 -6.60 1.88
C GLY A 156 -12.78 -7.70 2.82
N ALA A 157 -13.82 -8.41 2.40
CA ALA A 157 -14.24 -9.65 3.06
C ALA A 157 -13.32 -10.81 2.67
N TYR A 158 -13.33 -11.90 3.45
CA TYR A 158 -12.57 -13.11 3.12
C TYR A 158 -13.26 -13.94 2.03
N GLY A 159 -14.59 -14.09 2.10
CA GLY A 159 -15.35 -14.89 1.15
C GLY A 159 -15.67 -14.14 -0.15
N ILE A 160 -15.81 -14.90 -1.23
CA ILE A 160 -16.09 -14.38 -2.57
C ILE A 160 -17.59 -14.04 -2.72
N SER A 161 -18.47 -14.89 -2.20
CA SER A 161 -19.93 -14.73 -2.21
C SER A 161 -20.55 -15.40 -0.99
N GLY A 162 -21.83 -15.09 -0.71
CA GLY A 162 -22.54 -15.68 0.45
C GLY A 162 -21.94 -15.31 1.81
N ASN A 163 -21.20 -14.19 1.87
CA ASN A 163 -20.65 -13.70 3.13
C ASN A 163 -21.76 -13.38 4.12
N ALA A 164 -21.48 -13.58 5.40
CA ALA A 164 -22.41 -13.22 6.47
C ALA A 164 -22.75 -11.73 6.39
N SER A 165 -24.01 -11.37 6.64
CA SER A 165 -24.45 -9.96 6.63
C SER A 165 -23.86 -9.13 7.77
N ASN A 166 -23.27 -9.77 8.77
CA ASN A 166 -22.63 -9.13 9.91
C ASN A 166 -21.18 -8.66 9.60
N LYS A 167 -20.41 -8.34 10.64
CA LYS A 167 -19.02 -7.86 10.55
C LYS A 167 -18.16 -8.85 9.77
N ARG A 168 -17.57 -8.38 8.68
CA ARG A 168 -16.78 -9.20 7.73
C ARG A 168 -15.62 -8.47 7.07
N HIS A 169 -15.50 -7.17 7.27
CA HIS A 169 -14.42 -6.34 6.77
C HIS A 169 -13.55 -5.82 7.93
N PRO A 170 -12.33 -5.31 7.65
CA PRO A 170 -11.40 -4.88 8.69
C PRO A 170 -11.90 -3.79 9.63
N THR A 171 -11.32 -3.73 10.82
CA THR A 171 -11.36 -2.60 11.75
C THR A 171 -9.95 -2.04 11.85
N LEU A 172 -9.75 -0.76 11.57
CA LEU A 172 -8.50 -0.04 11.76
C LEU A 172 -8.64 0.89 12.96
N GLY A 173 -7.66 0.87 13.86
CA GLY A 173 -7.48 1.85 14.92
C GLY A 173 -7.08 3.23 14.41
N ASP A 174 -6.67 4.11 15.30
CA ASP A 174 -6.25 5.46 14.98
C ASP A 174 -4.82 5.48 14.41
N ARG A 175 -4.53 6.42 13.51
CA ARG A 175 -3.20 6.69 12.94
C ARG A 175 -2.58 5.50 12.16
N VAL A 176 -3.41 4.57 11.70
CA VAL A 176 -2.97 3.45 10.85
C VAL A 176 -2.53 3.97 9.47
N GLN A 177 -1.38 3.49 9.00
CA GLN A 177 -0.83 3.81 7.70
C GLN A 177 -0.74 2.55 6.82
N ILE A 178 -1.30 2.62 5.60
CA ILE A 178 -1.36 1.46 4.70
C ILE A 178 -0.76 1.84 3.34
N GLY A 179 0.30 1.11 2.97
CA GLY A 179 0.98 1.23 1.70
C GLY A 179 0.15 0.74 0.51
N SER A 180 0.51 1.18 -0.69
CA SER A 180 -0.27 0.93 -1.90
C SER A 180 -0.47 -0.56 -2.18
N ASN A 181 -1.62 -0.90 -2.77
CA ASN A 181 -1.97 -2.27 -3.18
C ASN A 181 -2.00 -3.32 -2.05
N ALA A 182 -1.96 -2.92 -0.78
CA ALA A 182 -2.12 -3.86 0.33
C ALA A 182 -3.57 -4.37 0.40
N ARG A 183 -3.75 -5.62 0.83
CA ARG A 183 -5.07 -6.26 1.00
C ARG A 183 -5.24 -6.72 2.44
N LEU A 184 -6.20 -6.14 3.14
CA LEU A 184 -6.61 -6.56 4.47
C LEU A 184 -7.97 -7.25 4.34
N LEU A 185 -8.03 -8.53 4.66
CA LEU A 185 -9.17 -9.39 4.34
C LEU A 185 -9.79 -10.03 5.58
N GLY A 186 -11.10 -9.84 5.73
CA GLY A 186 -11.90 -10.42 6.81
C GLY A 186 -12.14 -9.47 7.98
N PRO A 187 -12.88 -9.92 9.01
CA PRO A 187 -13.15 -9.16 10.23
C PRO A 187 -11.93 -9.18 11.16
N ILE A 188 -10.83 -8.58 10.71
CA ILE A 188 -9.58 -8.45 11.46
C ILE A 188 -9.47 -7.07 12.10
N ASP A 189 -8.79 -7.01 13.25
CA ASP A 189 -8.53 -5.77 13.98
C ASP A 189 -7.08 -5.35 13.79
N ILE A 190 -6.87 -4.14 13.31
CA ILE A 190 -5.56 -3.50 13.18
C ILE A 190 -5.49 -2.42 14.24
N GLY A 191 -4.60 -2.57 15.22
CA GLY A 191 -4.48 -1.62 16.32
C GLY A 191 -3.96 -0.25 15.89
N ASP A 192 -3.98 0.70 16.83
CA ASP A 192 -3.48 2.06 16.61
C ASP A 192 -2.01 2.08 16.17
N ASP A 193 -1.60 3.12 15.44
CA ASP A 193 -0.21 3.36 15.04
C ASP A 193 0.45 2.20 14.24
N VAL A 194 -0.36 1.34 13.61
CA VAL A 194 0.14 0.27 12.75
C VAL A 194 0.55 0.81 11.40
N PHE A 195 1.69 0.35 10.89
CA PHE A 195 2.15 0.60 9.54
C PHE A 195 2.16 -0.70 8.73
N ILE A 196 1.51 -0.72 7.56
CA ILE A 196 1.49 -1.86 6.64
C ILE A 196 2.19 -1.45 5.36
N SER A 197 3.25 -2.16 4.98
CA SER A 197 3.99 -1.91 3.74
C SER A 197 3.13 -2.16 2.49
N PRO A 198 3.48 -1.55 1.34
CA PRO A 198 2.83 -1.83 0.07
C PRO A 198 2.79 -3.32 -0.27
N ASN A 199 1.76 -3.74 -0.99
CA ASN A 199 1.51 -5.10 -1.48
C ASN A 199 1.29 -6.18 -0.40
N CYS A 200 1.33 -5.85 0.90
CA CYS A 200 1.07 -6.81 1.97
C CYS A 200 -0.33 -7.44 1.85
N VAL A 201 -0.45 -8.74 2.15
CA VAL A 201 -1.74 -9.42 2.36
C VAL A 201 -1.86 -9.76 3.84
N VAL A 202 -2.87 -9.21 4.50
CA VAL A 202 -3.11 -9.36 5.93
C VAL A 202 -4.45 -10.06 6.14
N THR A 203 -4.43 -11.20 6.81
CA THR A 203 -5.60 -12.04 7.10
C THR A 203 -5.78 -12.33 8.59
N LYS A 204 -4.94 -11.72 9.44
CA LYS A 204 -4.98 -11.85 10.90
C LYS A 204 -4.86 -10.47 11.54
N SER A 205 -5.48 -10.30 12.70
CA SER A 205 -5.39 -9.07 13.49
C SER A 205 -3.94 -8.72 13.84
N ILE A 206 -3.64 -7.43 13.89
CA ILE A 206 -2.31 -6.88 14.14
C ILE A 206 -2.39 -5.97 15.39
N PRO A 207 -1.59 -6.20 16.43
CA PRO A 207 -1.54 -5.33 17.61
C PRO A 207 -1.10 -3.89 17.29
N ALA A 208 -1.49 -2.95 18.15
CA ALA A 208 -1.07 -1.54 18.03
C ALA A 208 0.46 -1.37 18.03
N GLY A 209 0.95 -0.33 17.35
CA GLY A 209 2.38 0.00 17.24
C GLY A 209 3.20 -0.97 16.39
N THR A 210 2.55 -1.88 15.64
CA THR A 210 3.23 -2.89 14.82
C THR A 210 3.56 -2.35 13.42
N ARG A 211 4.70 -2.76 12.87
CA ARG A 211 5.01 -2.60 11.44
C ARG A 211 4.95 -3.95 10.73
N VAL A 212 4.18 -4.05 9.64
CA VAL A 212 4.05 -5.25 8.83
C VAL A 212 4.68 -5.02 7.46
N SER A 213 5.57 -5.92 7.06
CA SER A 213 6.30 -5.86 5.80
C SER A 213 6.37 -7.23 5.13
N ILE A 214 6.38 -7.26 3.79
CA ILE A 214 6.76 -8.45 3.02
C ILE A 214 8.28 -8.65 3.15
N VAL A 215 8.71 -9.87 3.45
CA VAL A 215 10.11 -10.17 3.75
C VAL A 215 10.93 -10.60 2.50
N ASN A 216 10.30 -11.10 1.42
CA ASN A 216 11.00 -11.45 0.17
C ASN A 216 10.29 -10.88 -1.07
N GLN A 217 10.99 -10.07 -1.86
CA GLN A 217 10.57 -9.63 -3.20
C GLN A 217 11.40 -10.38 -4.25
N ILE A 218 10.75 -11.09 -5.18
CA ILE A 218 11.42 -11.90 -6.21
C ILE A 218 11.06 -11.31 -7.58
N GLN A 219 12.06 -10.95 -8.36
CA GLN A 219 11.94 -10.57 -9.77
C GLN A 219 12.32 -11.77 -10.65
N ILE A 220 11.52 -12.09 -11.67
CA ILE A 220 11.79 -13.20 -12.60
C ILE A 220 11.80 -12.66 -14.03
N ASN A 221 12.94 -12.77 -14.71
CA ASN A 221 13.11 -12.48 -16.13
C ASN A 221 13.10 -13.82 -16.91
N LYS A 222 12.31 -13.91 -17.99
CA LYS A 222 12.24 -15.10 -18.87
C LYS A 222 12.48 -14.71 -20.32
N SER A 223 13.36 -15.43 -21.03
CA SER A 223 13.44 -15.34 -22.49
C SER A 223 12.30 -16.15 -23.13
N HIS A 224 11.60 -15.61 -24.14
CA HIS A 224 10.54 -16.32 -24.87
C HIS A 224 11.12 -17.53 -25.64
N LEU A 225 11.08 -18.72 -25.05
CA LEU A 225 11.31 -19.99 -25.73
C LEU A 225 10.10 -20.91 -25.49
N PRO A 226 9.65 -21.72 -26.49
CA PRO A 226 8.53 -22.63 -26.29
C PRO A 226 8.95 -23.85 -25.46
N ALA A 227 8.15 -24.17 -24.44
CA ALA A 227 8.09 -25.39 -23.64
C ALA A 227 9.43 -26.00 -23.15
N GLN A 228 9.75 -25.76 -21.86
CA GLN A 228 10.79 -26.45 -21.08
C GLN A 228 10.21 -26.85 -19.70
N PRO A 229 10.75 -27.90 -19.02
CA PRO A 229 10.18 -28.59 -17.84
C PRO A 229 10.22 -27.74 -16.53
N PRO A 230 9.77 -28.25 -15.35
CA PRO A 230 8.93 -27.52 -14.41
C PRO A 230 9.55 -26.22 -13.86
N PHE A 231 8.70 -25.21 -13.73
CA PHE A 231 9.00 -23.86 -13.23
C PHE A 231 9.94 -23.84 -12.01
N THR A 232 11.16 -23.35 -12.22
CA THR A 232 12.09 -22.95 -11.17
C THR A 232 11.43 -21.92 -10.26
N LYS A 233 11.33 -22.22 -8.97
CA LYS A 233 10.70 -21.36 -7.96
C LYS A 233 11.61 -21.19 -6.77
N VAL A 234 11.60 -19.98 -6.21
CA VAL A 234 12.17 -19.72 -4.89
C VAL A 234 11.04 -19.25 -3.98
N TYR A 235 10.89 -19.93 -2.85
CA TYR A 235 9.88 -19.66 -1.83
C TYR A 235 10.42 -18.74 -0.73
N GLY A 236 11.73 -18.75 -0.53
CA GLY A 236 12.40 -17.88 0.40
C GLY A 236 13.89 -18.15 0.44
N SER A 237 14.58 -17.32 1.20
CA SER A 237 15.99 -17.48 1.48
C SER A 237 16.25 -17.23 2.95
N LEU A 238 17.24 -17.92 3.48
CA LEU A 238 17.76 -17.75 4.83
C LEU A 238 19.26 -17.60 4.70
N VAL A 239 19.84 -16.65 5.42
CA VAL A 239 21.29 -16.51 5.50
C VAL A 239 21.78 -17.24 6.74
N HIS A 240 22.79 -18.10 6.57
CA HIS A 240 23.45 -18.80 7.66
C HIS A 240 24.97 -18.81 7.41
N GLN A 241 25.75 -18.18 8.31
CA GLN A 241 27.20 -18.02 8.13
C GLN A 241 27.55 -17.35 6.79
N ASN A 242 28.31 -18.00 5.92
CA ASN A 242 28.62 -17.55 4.55
C ASN A 242 27.75 -18.23 3.49
N GLU A 243 26.60 -18.76 3.88
CA GLU A 243 25.68 -19.50 3.02
C GLU A 243 24.33 -18.79 2.92
N VAL A 244 23.74 -18.83 1.73
CA VAL A 244 22.32 -18.52 1.52
C VAL A 244 21.59 -19.83 1.24
N VAL A 245 20.76 -20.24 2.18
CA VAL A 245 19.86 -21.38 2.03
C VAL A 245 18.60 -20.92 1.31
N LEU A 246 18.43 -21.38 0.08
CA LEU A 246 17.23 -21.19 -0.71
C LEU A 246 16.25 -22.31 -0.43
N LEU A 247 15.01 -21.94 -0.12
CA LEU A 247 13.87 -22.83 -0.21
C LEU A 247 13.34 -22.71 -1.63
N CYS A 248 13.49 -23.75 -2.45
CA CYS A 248 13.23 -23.67 -3.87
C CYS A 248 12.68 -24.98 -4.45
N ASN A 249 12.44 -25.04 -5.75
CA ASN A 249 12.15 -26.28 -6.48
C ASN A 249 12.52 -26.07 -7.95
N GLY A 250 12.95 -27.14 -8.63
CA GLY A 250 13.01 -27.20 -10.10
C GLY A 250 14.31 -26.72 -10.75
N PHE A 251 15.37 -26.45 -10.00
CA PHE A 251 16.67 -26.11 -10.58
C PHE A 251 17.31 -27.33 -11.26
N THR A 252 17.69 -27.20 -12.54
CA THR A 252 18.38 -28.26 -13.31
C THR A 252 19.85 -27.93 -13.55
N ARG A 253 20.17 -26.66 -13.82
CA ARG A 253 21.50 -26.12 -14.06
C ARG A 253 21.63 -24.73 -13.44
N LEU A 254 21.43 -24.68 -12.13
CA LEU A 254 21.53 -23.43 -11.37
C LEU A 254 22.94 -22.85 -11.43
N SER A 255 22.99 -21.57 -11.77
CA SER A 255 24.11 -20.67 -11.50
C SER A 255 23.58 -19.48 -10.70
N ALA A 256 24.43 -18.88 -9.88
CA ALA A 256 24.04 -17.77 -9.03
C ALA A 256 25.14 -16.71 -9.01
N SER A 257 24.76 -15.46 -8.83
CA SER A 257 25.67 -14.35 -8.68
C SER A 257 25.10 -13.31 -7.72
N ILE A 258 25.99 -12.54 -7.11
CA ILE A 258 25.60 -11.35 -6.36
C ILE A 258 25.60 -10.18 -7.32
N VAL A 259 24.49 -9.45 -7.38
CA VAL A 259 24.40 -8.21 -8.15
C VAL A 259 24.15 -7.03 -7.21
N ASP A 260 24.66 -5.88 -7.60
CA ASP A 260 24.45 -4.62 -6.91
C ASP A 260 23.06 -4.05 -7.22
N ASN A 261 22.69 -2.91 -6.62
CA ASN A 261 21.38 -2.27 -6.81
C ASN A 261 21.15 -1.75 -8.25
N ASN A 262 22.20 -1.67 -9.07
CA ASN A 262 22.10 -1.38 -10.50
C ASN A 262 22.05 -2.67 -11.34
N HIS A 263 21.89 -3.83 -10.70
CA HIS A 263 21.97 -5.16 -11.31
C HIS A 263 23.31 -5.46 -12.00
N THR A 264 24.40 -4.84 -11.53
CA THR A 264 25.77 -5.13 -11.98
C THR A 264 26.36 -6.23 -11.11
N GLU A 265 26.92 -7.26 -11.73
CA GLU A 265 27.50 -8.41 -11.03
C GLU A 265 28.77 -8.05 -10.25
N ILE A 266 28.87 -8.56 -9.02
CA ILE A 266 30.05 -8.41 -8.16
C ILE A 266 30.95 -9.64 -8.33
N SER A 267 31.85 -9.58 -9.31
CA SER A 267 32.73 -10.69 -9.68
C SER A 267 33.66 -11.17 -8.58
N ALA A 268 33.92 -10.34 -7.57
CA ALA A 268 34.77 -10.68 -6.44
C ALA A 268 34.12 -11.65 -5.43
N ILE A 269 32.83 -11.94 -5.59
CA ILE A 269 32.09 -12.94 -4.79
C ILE A 269 31.70 -14.09 -5.72
N ASN A 270 32.30 -15.25 -5.48
CA ASN A 270 31.85 -16.47 -6.11
C ASN A 270 30.66 -17.04 -5.33
N VAL A 271 29.58 -17.36 -6.04
CA VAL A 271 28.39 -18.00 -5.46
C VAL A 271 28.33 -19.43 -5.98
N ILE A 272 28.59 -20.39 -5.10
CA ILE A 272 28.70 -21.80 -5.45
C ILE A 272 27.43 -22.51 -5.00
N PRO A 273 26.58 -22.97 -5.93
CA PRO A 273 25.45 -23.82 -5.59
C PRO A 273 25.95 -25.18 -5.11
N GLN A 274 25.62 -25.53 -3.89
CA GLN A 274 25.86 -26.84 -3.31
C GLN A 274 24.57 -27.67 -3.42
N SER A 275 24.72 -28.95 -3.75
CA SER A 275 23.58 -29.86 -3.80
C SER A 275 22.97 -29.95 -2.41
N SER A 276 21.74 -29.47 -2.31
CA SER A 276 20.84 -29.89 -1.25
C SER A 276 19.58 -30.44 -1.91
N HIS A 277 18.77 -31.10 -1.09
CA HIS A 277 17.60 -31.87 -1.48
C HIS A 277 16.71 -31.18 -2.52
N GLU A 278 15.80 -31.94 -3.15
CA GLU A 278 14.87 -31.47 -4.19
C GLU A 278 14.22 -30.10 -3.94
N HIS A 279 14.06 -29.68 -2.67
CA HIS A 279 13.42 -28.42 -2.28
C HIS A 279 14.31 -27.39 -1.58
N VAL A 280 15.61 -27.66 -1.48
CA VAL A 280 16.56 -26.77 -0.80
C VAL A 280 17.78 -26.64 -1.69
N VAL A 281 18.30 -25.42 -1.88
CA VAL A 281 19.63 -25.19 -2.44
C VAL A 281 20.44 -24.39 -1.44
N VAL A 282 21.63 -24.85 -1.09
CA VAL A 282 22.59 -24.07 -0.31
C VAL A 282 23.53 -23.36 -1.29
N LEU A 283 23.56 -22.03 -1.25
CA LEU A 283 24.50 -21.23 -2.01
C LEU A 283 25.63 -20.79 -1.10
N LYS A 284 26.81 -21.37 -1.27
CA LYS A 284 27.98 -20.99 -0.52
C LYS A 284 28.64 -19.78 -1.16
N MET A 285 28.91 -18.75 -0.37
CA MET A 285 29.61 -17.55 -0.79
C MET A 285 31.11 -17.70 -0.48
N GLU A 286 31.94 -17.38 -1.46
CA GLU A 286 33.40 -17.35 -1.33
C GLU A 286 33.95 -16.05 -1.91
N LEU A 287 34.84 -15.40 -1.17
CA LEU A 287 35.57 -14.24 -1.67
C LEU A 287 36.74 -14.74 -2.52
N VAL A 288 36.78 -14.30 -3.77
CA VAL A 288 37.90 -14.62 -4.67
C VAL A 288 38.96 -13.52 -4.68
N GLU A 289 38.55 -12.29 -4.39
CA GLU A 289 39.43 -11.12 -4.31
C GLU A 289 38.97 -10.21 -3.16
N ASP A 290 39.87 -9.33 -2.72
CA ASP A 290 39.51 -8.29 -1.76
C ASP A 290 38.50 -7.31 -2.38
N ILE A 291 37.42 -7.07 -1.64
CA ILE A 291 36.35 -6.19 -2.11
C ILE A 291 36.54 -4.80 -1.49
N ASP A 292 36.66 -3.80 -2.35
CA ASP A 292 36.42 -2.42 -1.96
C ASP A 292 34.91 -2.18 -1.88
N HIS A 293 34.39 -2.02 -0.66
CA HIS A 293 32.97 -1.78 -0.42
C HIS A 293 32.45 -0.45 -0.99
N SER A 294 33.33 0.43 -1.46
CA SER A 294 32.94 1.64 -2.19
C SER A 294 32.68 1.40 -3.69
N SER A 295 32.99 0.20 -4.20
CA SER A 295 32.96 -0.09 -5.65
C SER A 295 31.62 -0.59 -6.21
N TYR A 296 30.59 -0.80 -5.37
CA TYR A 296 29.28 -1.33 -5.80
C TYR A 296 28.10 -0.68 -5.06
N ALA A 297 26.91 -0.69 -5.66
CA ALA A 297 25.70 -0.10 -5.07
C ALA A 297 24.90 -1.10 -4.20
N GLU A 298 24.51 -0.69 -2.99
CA GLU A 298 23.63 -1.47 -2.11
C GLU A 298 22.16 -1.02 -2.20
N PRO A 299 21.17 -1.86 -1.81
CA PRO A 299 21.31 -3.23 -1.30
C PRO A 299 21.73 -4.24 -2.37
N LEU A 300 22.40 -5.31 -1.93
CA LEU A 300 22.79 -6.40 -2.82
C LEU A 300 21.60 -7.32 -3.08
N HIS A 301 21.58 -7.90 -4.27
CA HIS A 301 20.58 -8.86 -4.68
C HIS A 301 21.25 -10.18 -5.03
N LEU A 302 20.48 -11.25 -4.91
CA LEU A 302 20.94 -12.57 -5.33
C LEU A 302 20.27 -12.90 -6.66
N GLN A 303 21.06 -12.91 -7.73
CA GLN A 303 20.61 -13.31 -9.05
C GLN A 303 20.88 -14.81 -9.24
N LEU A 304 19.88 -15.53 -9.74
CA LEU A 304 19.90 -16.97 -9.99
C LEU A 304 19.55 -17.18 -11.46
N LYS A 305 20.28 -18.03 -12.17
CA LYS A 305 20.05 -18.35 -13.57
C LYS A 305 19.95 -19.86 -13.74
N ASP A 306 18.95 -20.29 -14.51
CA ASP A 306 18.65 -21.71 -14.73
C ASP A 306 17.93 -21.85 -16.08
N ASP A 307 18.56 -22.52 -17.05
CA ASP A 307 17.97 -22.90 -18.35
C ASP A 307 17.06 -21.84 -19.01
N GLY A 308 17.57 -20.62 -19.19
CA GLY A 308 16.85 -19.52 -19.85
C GLY A 308 15.91 -18.72 -18.94
N HIS A 309 15.93 -19.00 -17.64
CA HIS A 309 15.30 -18.21 -16.58
C HIS A 309 16.35 -17.45 -15.78
N GLU A 310 16.03 -16.22 -15.43
CA GLU A 310 16.78 -15.44 -14.46
C GLU A 310 15.82 -15.01 -13.33
N ILE A 311 16.18 -15.30 -12.10
CA ILE A 311 15.43 -14.99 -10.88
C ILE A 311 16.32 -14.11 -10.01
N THR A 312 15.91 -12.89 -9.73
CA THR A 312 16.57 -12.01 -8.78
C THR A 312 15.77 -11.98 -7.48
N LEU A 313 16.36 -12.48 -6.40
CA LEU A 313 15.87 -12.21 -5.06
C LEU A 313 16.32 -10.79 -4.69
N ILE A 314 15.36 -9.86 -4.66
CA ILE A 314 15.58 -8.45 -4.38
C ILE A 314 15.82 -8.32 -2.88
N SER A 315 17.05 -7.91 -2.55
CA SER A 315 17.52 -7.64 -1.19
C SER A 315 17.15 -8.75 -0.19
N PRO A 316 17.66 -9.99 -0.38
CA PRO A 316 17.38 -11.09 0.52
C PRO A 316 17.76 -10.73 1.96
N PRO A 317 16.95 -11.10 2.96
CA PRO A 317 17.24 -10.76 4.35
C PRO A 317 18.67 -11.14 4.75
N GLN A 318 19.42 -10.18 5.30
CA GLN A 318 20.78 -10.33 5.84
C GLN A 318 21.91 -10.59 4.82
N LEU A 319 21.63 -10.69 3.51
CA LEU A 319 22.65 -10.98 2.48
C LEU A 319 23.79 -9.95 2.47
N THR A 320 23.44 -8.66 2.35
CA THR A 320 24.42 -7.57 2.27
C THR A 320 25.30 -7.50 3.52
N HIS A 321 24.70 -7.69 4.70
CA HIS A 321 25.43 -7.68 5.96
C HIS A 321 26.40 -8.86 6.09
N MET A 322 25.99 -10.06 5.69
CA MET A 322 26.85 -11.23 5.66
C MET A 322 28.11 -10.98 4.80
N LEU A 323 27.93 -10.50 3.57
CA LEU A 323 29.04 -10.29 2.64
C LEU A 323 30.06 -9.26 3.15
N ARG A 324 29.60 -8.19 3.80
CA ARG A 324 30.49 -7.22 4.48
C ARG A 324 31.36 -7.88 5.55
N ASN A 325 30.77 -8.73 6.39
CA ASN A 325 31.50 -9.40 7.46
C ASN A 325 32.53 -10.41 6.94
N MET A 326 32.23 -11.07 5.82
CA MET A 326 33.20 -11.97 5.18
C MET A 326 34.46 -11.22 4.73
N THR A 327 34.32 -10.02 4.16
CA THR A 327 35.47 -9.22 3.69
C THR A 327 36.35 -8.73 4.83
N ILE A 328 35.75 -8.34 5.96
CA ILE A 328 36.50 -7.92 7.16
C ILE A 328 37.33 -9.08 7.73
N ASN A 329 36.73 -10.26 7.84
CA ASN A 329 37.41 -11.44 8.38
C ASN A 329 38.53 -11.95 7.45
N ALA A 330 38.41 -11.78 6.14
CA ALA A 330 39.47 -12.10 5.19
C ALA A 330 40.70 -11.18 5.39
N LYS A 331 40.49 -9.88 5.55
CA LYS A 331 41.55 -8.90 5.87
C LYS A 331 42.23 -9.17 7.21
N GLY A 332 41.46 -9.61 8.22
CA GLY A 332 41.98 -10.01 9.52
C GLY A 332 42.95 -11.21 9.43
N ARG A 333 42.58 -12.26 8.67
CA ARG A 333 43.43 -13.45 8.47
C ARG A 333 44.71 -13.13 7.68
N LEU A 334 44.63 -12.26 6.67
CA LEU A 334 45.80 -11.82 5.90
C LEU A 334 46.81 -11.05 6.76
N ASN A 335 46.33 -10.26 7.71
CA ASN A 335 47.17 -9.49 8.65
C ASN A 335 47.75 -10.34 9.80
N GLU A 336 47.19 -11.51 10.11
CA GLU A 336 47.76 -12.44 11.10
C GLU A 336 48.81 -13.40 10.52
N SER A 337 48.82 -13.60 9.20
CA SER A 337 49.82 -14.40 8.48
C SER A 337 51.00 -13.58 7.93
N ALA A 338 51.08 -12.29 8.27
CA ALA A 338 52.11 -11.34 7.82
C ALA A 338 53.14 -11.02 8.93
#